data_AF-A0A2N3YL01-F1
#
_entry.id   AF-A0A2N3YL01-F1
#
_cell.length_a   1.000
_cell.length_b   1.000
_cell.length_c   1.000
_cell.angle_alpha   90.00
_cell.angle_beta   90.00
_cell.angle_gamma   90.00
#
_symmetry.space_group_name_H-M   'P 1'
#
loop_
_entity.id
_entity.type
_entity.pdbx_description
1 polymer ?
#
loop_
_entity_poly.entity_id
_entity_poly.type
_entity_poly.pdbx_seq_one_letter_code
_entity_poly.pdbx_strand_id
1 'polypeptide(L)'
;MTDQTPGPARAPLGESAPVDPPSVPARSIALFGTGVWVLALVVSLLVPALHTGPRSWWPWACVTGIALGVFAWGYIRRGRGNAAGA
;
A
#
# COMPACT_ATOMS: atom_id res chain seq x y z
N MET A 1 -2.47 64.10 -12.48
CA MET A 1 -3.19 63.35 -11.43
C MET A 1 -3.50 61.98 -11.98
N THR A 2 -2.52 61.08 -11.96
CA THR A 2 -2.65 59.70 -12.43
C THR A 2 -2.95 58.82 -11.23
N ASP A 3 -4.15 58.25 -11.20
CA ASP A 3 -4.62 57.35 -10.14
C ASP A 3 -3.83 56.03 -10.22
N GLN A 4 -2.87 55.85 -9.32
CA GLN A 4 -2.15 54.58 -9.14
C GLN A 4 -2.98 53.74 -8.16
N THR A 5 -4.04 53.10 -8.64
CA THR A 5 -4.76 52.08 -7.87
C THR A 5 -3.86 50.84 -7.77
N PRO A 6 -3.37 50.44 -6.59
CA PRO A 6 -2.58 49.22 -6.45
C PRO A 6 -3.48 48.04 -6.81
N GLY A 7 -3.16 47.35 -7.91
CA GLY A 7 -3.87 46.12 -8.27
C GLY A 7 -3.76 45.10 -7.12
N PRO A 8 -4.82 44.32 -6.82
CA PRO A 8 -4.79 43.37 -5.72
C PRO A 8 -3.59 42.43 -5.89
N ALA A 9 -2.75 42.36 -4.86
CA ALA A 9 -1.61 41.46 -4.81
C ALA A 9 -2.13 40.04 -5.03
N ARG A 10 -1.84 39.46 -6.21
CA ARG A 10 -2.23 38.09 -6.54
C ARG A 10 -1.52 37.17 -5.56
N ALA A 11 -2.26 36.60 -4.60
CA ALA A 11 -1.75 35.52 -3.76
C ALA A 11 -1.25 34.40 -4.68
N PRO A 12 -0.05 33.84 -4.47
CA PRO A 12 0.48 32.81 -5.35
C PRO A 12 -0.47 31.60 -5.34
N LEU A 13 -1.11 31.34 -6.49
CA LEU A 13 -2.04 30.22 -6.71
C LEU A 13 -1.31 28.85 -6.75
N GLY A 14 -0.27 28.66 -5.95
CA GLY A 14 0.66 27.55 -6.10
C GLY A 14 1.30 26.99 -4.83
N GLU A 15 1.08 27.58 -3.66
CA GLU A 15 1.58 26.97 -2.41
C GLU A 15 0.60 25.88 -1.97
N SER A 16 0.95 24.63 -2.25
CA SER A 16 0.21 23.49 -1.74
C SER A 16 0.41 23.46 -0.23
N ALA A 17 -0.68 23.56 0.55
CA ALA A 17 -0.60 23.46 2.00
C ALA A 17 0.19 22.19 2.38
N PRO A 18 1.08 22.24 3.39
CA PRO A 18 1.82 21.05 3.83
C PRO A 18 0.82 19.94 4.17
N VAL A 19 0.73 18.92 3.31
CA VAL A 19 -0.08 17.74 3.56
C VAL A 19 0.80 16.80 4.37
N ASP A 20 0.59 16.75 5.67
CA ASP A 20 1.20 15.72 6.49
C ASP A 20 0.77 14.35 5.95
N PRO A 21 1.72 13.44 5.67
CA PRO A 21 1.38 12.13 5.17
C PRO A 21 0.50 11.41 6.21
N PRO A 22 -0.66 10.86 5.81
CA PRO A 22 -1.53 10.16 6.73
C PRO A 22 -0.76 8.98 7.36
N SER A 23 -0.86 8.87 8.68
CA SER A 23 -0.21 7.82 9.47
C SER A 23 -0.90 6.47 9.23
N VAL A 24 -0.62 5.86 8.07
CA VAL A 24 -1.17 4.54 7.72
C VAL A 24 -0.31 3.45 8.37
N PRO A 25 -0.90 2.51 9.12
CA PRO A 25 -0.17 1.39 9.71
C PRO A 25 0.15 0.33 8.63
N ALA A 26 0.99 0.70 7.67
CA ALA A 26 1.35 -0.13 6.51
C ALA A 26 1.89 -1.51 6.91
N ARG A 27 2.60 -1.58 8.04
CA ARG A 27 3.06 -2.85 8.63
C ARG A 27 1.89 -3.76 8.99
N SER A 28 0.85 -3.23 9.64
CA SER A 28 -0.32 -4.01 10.04
C SER A 28 -1.08 -4.50 8.81
N ILE A 29 -1.25 -3.65 7.81
CA ILE A 29 -1.91 -4.02 6.55
C ILE A 29 -1.15 -5.16 5.84
N ALA A 30 0.18 -5.05 5.73
CA ALA A 30 1.00 -6.10 5.13
C ALA A 30 0.90 -7.44 5.89
N LEU A 31 0.92 -7.41 7.22
CA LEU A 31 0.77 -8.60 8.06
C LEU A 31 -0.60 -9.25 7.89
N PHE A 32 -1.68 -8.48 7.97
CA PHE A 32 -3.05 -8.99 7.79
C PHE A 32 -3.25 -9.56 6.38
N GLY A 33 -2.82 -8.84 5.34
CA GLY A 33 -2.90 -9.33 3.96
C GLY A 33 -2.12 -10.63 3.75
N THR A 34 -0.91 -10.73 4.31
CA THR A 34 -0.12 -11.98 4.26
C THR A 34 -0.82 -13.11 5.00
N GLY A 35 -1.36 -12.85 6.20
CA GLY A 35 -2.09 -13.85 7.00
C GLY A 35 -3.33 -14.39 6.29
N VAL A 36 -4.10 -13.51 5.63
CA VAL A 36 -5.25 -13.91 4.81
C VAL A 36 -4.81 -14.81 3.66
N TRP A 37 -3.70 -14.50 2.98
CA TRP A 37 -3.18 -15.35 1.90
C TRP A 37 -2.65 -16.70 2.39
N VAL A 38 -2.02 -16.76 3.57
CA VAL A 38 -1.63 -18.02 4.22
C VAL A 38 -2.87 -18.88 4.50
N LEU A 39 -3.92 -18.28 5.06
CA LEU A 39 -5.18 -18.98 5.32
C LEU A 39 -5.81 -19.49 4.01
N ALA A 40 -5.84 -18.65 2.97
CA ALA A 40 -6.35 -19.03 1.66
C ALA A 40 -5.55 -20.18 1.03
N LEU A 41 -4.22 -20.22 1.22
CA LEU A 41 -3.37 -21.32 0.79
C LEU A 41 -3.74 -22.62 1.52
N VAL A 42 -3.88 -22.57 2.85
CA VAL A 42 -4.28 -23.73 3.65
C VAL A 42 -5.63 -24.27 3.19
N VAL A 43 -6.64 -23.41 3.01
CA VAL A 43 -7.96 -23.81 2.49
C VAL A 43 -7.84 -24.40 1.09
N SER A 44 -7.06 -23.78 0.20
CA SER A 44 -6.86 -24.28 -1.16
C SER A 44 -6.24 -25.67 -1.17
N LEU A 45 -5.30 -25.97 -0.27
CA LEU A 45 -4.66 -27.29 -0.17
C LEU A 45 -5.57 -28.32 0.50
N LEU A 46 -6.38 -27.92 1.49
CA LEU A 46 -7.32 -28.83 2.17
C LEU A 46 -8.52 -29.21 1.29
N VAL A 47 -8.83 -28.42 0.26
CA VAL A 47 -9.95 -28.68 -0.65
C VAL A 47 -9.41 -29.09 -2.03
N PRO A 48 -9.36 -30.39 -2.36
CA PRO A 48 -8.86 -30.90 -3.65
C PRO A 48 -9.54 -30.27 -4.86
N ALA A 49 -10.82 -29.96 -4.75
CA ALA A 49 -11.58 -29.31 -5.81
C ALA A 49 -11.06 -27.91 -6.19
N LEU A 50 -10.32 -27.24 -5.30
CA LEU A 50 -9.76 -25.91 -5.56
C LEU A 50 -8.40 -25.95 -6.26
N HIS A 51 -7.66 -27.06 -6.24
CA HIS A 51 -6.32 -27.13 -6.82
C HIS A 51 -6.11 -28.28 -7.82
N THR A 52 -7.16 -28.99 -8.18
CA THR A 52 -7.11 -30.07 -9.18
C THR A 52 -7.62 -29.59 -10.55
N GLY A 53 -7.12 -30.24 -11.61
CA GLY A 53 -7.51 -29.94 -12.99
C GLY A 53 -7.27 -28.48 -13.39
N PRO A 54 -8.26 -27.79 -14.00
CA PRO A 54 -8.11 -26.43 -14.50
C PRO A 54 -7.92 -25.37 -13.39
N ARG A 55 -8.08 -25.74 -12.12
CA ARG A 55 -7.95 -24.84 -10.95
C ARG A 55 -6.61 -24.97 -10.23
N SER A 56 -5.67 -25.77 -10.75
CA SER A 56 -4.32 -25.94 -10.20
C SER A 56 -3.49 -24.66 -10.04
N TRP A 57 -3.95 -23.53 -10.60
CA TRP A 57 -3.33 -22.22 -10.44
C TRP A 57 -3.71 -21.50 -9.13
N TRP A 58 -4.77 -21.91 -8.42
CA TRP A 58 -5.21 -21.28 -7.16
C TRP A 58 -4.16 -21.25 -6.05
N PRO A 59 -3.42 -22.36 -5.78
CA PRO A 59 -2.32 -22.35 -4.83
C PRO A 59 -1.22 -21.35 -5.23
N TRP A 60 -0.93 -21.23 -6.53
CA TRP A 60 0.07 -20.28 -7.03
C TRP A 60 -0.35 -18.82 -6.82
N ALA A 61 -1.64 -18.50 -6.97
CA ALA A 61 -2.17 -17.17 -6.61
C ALA A 61 -1.99 -16.88 -5.10
N CYS A 62 -2.16 -17.89 -4.25
CA CYS A 62 -1.91 -17.73 -2.81
C CYS A 62 -0.42 -17.53 -2.52
N VAL A 63 0.46 -18.29 -3.17
CA VAL A 63 1.92 -18.17 -3.03
C VAL A 63 2.40 -16.79 -3.47
N THR A 64 1.89 -16.23 -4.57
CA THR A 64 2.26 -14.88 -5.01
C THR A 64 1.79 -13.81 -4.03
N GLY A 65 0.58 -13.96 -3.47
CA GLY A 65 0.07 -13.09 -2.42
C GLY A 65 0.93 -13.09 -1.15
N ILE A 66 1.36 -14.28 -0.70
CA ILE A 66 2.30 -14.42 0.44
C ILE A 66 3.65 -13.78 0.11
N ALA A 67 4.21 -14.05 -1.07
CA ALA A 67 5.50 -13.50 -1.48
C ALA A 67 5.49 -11.97 -1.54
N LEU A 68 4.42 -11.37 -2.09
CA LEU A 68 4.21 -9.92 -2.10
C LEU A 68 4.05 -9.35 -0.70
N GLY A 69 3.31 -10.03 0.18
CA GLY A 69 3.14 -9.62 1.57
C GLY A 69 4.45 -9.63 2.38
N VAL A 70 5.25 -10.69 2.23
CA VAL A 70 6.60 -10.80 2.82
C VAL A 70 7.54 -9.74 2.25
N PHE A 71 7.49 -9.51 0.93
CA PHE A 71 8.27 -8.47 0.27
C PHE A 71 7.90 -7.08 0.79
N ALA A 72 6.61 -6.76 0.88
CA ALA A 72 6.11 -5.50 1.43
C ALA A 72 6.55 -5.32 2.90
N TRP A 73 6.45 -6.37 3.72
CA TRP A 73 6.92 -6.33 5.10
C TRP A 73 8.45 -6.10 5.19
N GLY A 74 9.24 -6.78 4.35
CA GLY A 74 10.68 -6.57 4.26
C GLY A 74 11.04 -5.16 3.77
N TYR A 75 10.30 -4.63 2.81
CA TYR A 75 10.46 -3.27 2.29
C TYR A 75 10.18 -2.22 3.38
N ILE A 76 9.08 -2.37 4.12
CA ILE A 76 8.71 -1.49 5.24
C ILE A 76 9.74 -1.61 6.37
N ARG A 77 10.13 -2.84 6.74
CA ARG A 77 11.12 -3.09 7.81
C ARG A 77 12.49 -2.50 7.50
N ARG A 78 12.88 -2.42 6.22
CA ARG A 78 14.13 -1.77 5.78
C ARG A 78 14.09 -0.24 5.85
N GLY A 79 13.06 0.35 6.46
CA GLY A 79 12.95 1.80 6.64
C GLY A 79 12.49 2.55 5.39
N ARG A 80 12.13 1.84 4.31
CA ARG A 80 11.58 2.46 3.09
C ARG A 80 10.06 2.61 3.12
N GLY A 81 9.41 2.12 4.18
CA GLY A 81 8.00 2.33 4.45
C GLY A 81 7.79 3.38 5.54
N ASN A 82 7.51 4.61 5.10
CA ASN A 82 6.86 5.71 5.83
C ASN A 82 7.45 6.23 7.17
N ALA A 83 8.62 5.80 7.67
CA ALA A 83 9.18 6.36 8.91
C ALA A 83 10.72 6.20 9.06
N ALA A 84 11.49 6.62 8.07
CA ALA A 84 12.93 6.87 8.26
C ALA A 84 13.25 8.32 7.90
N GLY A 85 12.99 9.22 8.84
CA GLY A 85 13.38 10.63 8.77
C GLY A 85 12.24 11.57 9.15
N ALA A 86 12.37 12.13 10.37
CA ALA A 86 11.98 13.46 10.84
C ALA A 86 10.67 14.08 10.32
#